data_AF-A0A2V7BRY8-F1
#
_entry.id   AF-A0A2V7BRY8-F1
#
_cell.length_a   1.000
_cell.length_b   1.000
_cell.length_c   1.000
_cell.angle_alpha   90.00
_cell.angle_beta   90.00
_cell.angle_gamma   90.00
#
_symmetry.space_group_name_H-M   'P 1'
#
loop_
_entity.id
_entity.type
_entity.pdbx_description
1 polymer ?
#
loop_
_entity_poly.entity_id
_entity_poly.type
_entity_poly.pdbx_seq_one_letter_code
_entity_poly.pdbx_strand_id
1 'polypeptide(L)' 'GPDLMSDAKQAVRAMIEWLVRDQGLSLHEAYAICSVAGDLKISEIVDVPNWVVSMTVPRGIFVS' A
#
# COMPACT_ATOMS: atom_id res chain seq x y z
N GLY A 1 -7.40 1.55 -11.95
CA GLY A 1 -6.77 1.54 -13.29
C GLY A 1 -7.22 0.32 -14.06
N PRO A 2 -6.84 0.18 -15.34
CA PRO A 2 -7.35 -0.89 -16.20
C PRO A 2 -6.78 -2.29 -15.88
N ASP A 3 -5.72 -2.38 -15.07
CA ASP A 3 -5.02 -3.63 -14.77
C ASP A 3 -4.82 -3.80 -13.26
N LEU A 4 -5.39 -4.88 -12.73
CA LEU A 4 -5.37 -5.21 -11.30
C LEU A 4 -3.94 -5.34 -10.75
N MET A 5 -3.02 -5.95 -11.51
CA MET A 5 -1.65 -6.18 -11.05
C MET A 5 -0.86 -4.86 -10.98
N SER A 6 -1.03 -3.99 -11.97
CA SER A 6 -0.46 -2.65 -11.98
C SER A 6 -0.99 -1.80 -10.84
N ASP A 7 -2.30 -1.82 -10.59
CA ASP A 7 -2.92 -1.03 -9.51
C ASP A 7 -2.52 -1.53 -8.12
N ALA A 8 -2.39 -2.85 -7.94
CA ALA A 8 -1.83 -3.43 -6.72
C ALA A 8 -0.40 -2.94 -6.46
N LYS A 9 0.46 -2.96 -7.49
CA LYS A 9 1.84 -2.45 -7.37
C LYS A 9 1.88 -0.96 -7.06
N GLN A 10 0.97 -0.17 -7.65
CA GLN A 10 0.86 1.26 -7.36
C GLN A 10 0.44 1.52 -5.92
N ALA A 11 -0.57 0.78 -5.41
CA ALA A 11 -1.01 0.91 -4.02
C ALA A 11 0.11 0.62 -3.02
N VAL A 12 0.90 -0.44 -3.24
CA VAL A 12 2.07 -0.77 -2.41
C VAL A 12 3.13 0.33 -2.48
N ARG A 13 3.46 0.83 -3.67
CA ARG A 13 4.46 1.90 -3.84
C ARG A 13 4.05 3.19 -3.17
N ALA A 14 2.79 3.59 -3.31
CA ALA A 14 2.26 4.78 -2.65
C ALA A 14 2.37 4.68 -1.12
N MET A 15 2.08 3.50 -0.55
CA MET A 15 2.27 3.28 0.89
C MET A 15 3.74 3.38 1.29
N ILE A 16 4.66 2.76 0.53
CA ILE A 16 6.10 2.85 0.80
C ILE A 16 6.59 4.30 0.73
N GLU A 17 6.15 5.07 -0.26
CA GLU A 17 6.51 6.48 -0.39
C GLU A 17 6.03 7.29 0.83
N TRP A 18 4.81 7.07 1.30
CA TRP A 18 4.30 7.70 2.51
C TRP A 18 5.09 7.29 3.77
N LEU A 19 5.42 6.01 3.93
CA LEU A 19 6.23 5.53 5.06
C LEU A 19 7.62 6.17 5.09
N VAL A 20 8.25 6.34 3.92
CA VAL A 20 9.58 6.96 3.82
C VAL A 20 9.50 8.46 4.07
N ARG A 21 8.54 9.16 3.44
CA ARG A 21 8.45 10.62 3.48
C ARG A 21 7.87 11.15 4.80
N ASP A 22 6.81 10.53 5.28
CA ASP A 22 6.01 11.04 6.40
C ASP A 22 6.36 10.36 7.73
N GLN A 23 6.79 9.09 7.71
CA GLN A 23 7.22 8.36 8.92
C GLN A 23 8.74 8.28 9.07
N GLY A 24 9.51 8.76 8.09
CA GLY A 24 10.97 8.82 8.15
C GLY A 24 11.68 7.46 8.10
N LEU A 25 10.98 6.41 7.66
CA LEU A 25 11.53 5.06 7.57
C LEU A 25 12.49 4.92 6.40
N SER A 26 13.46 4.01 6.53
CA SER A 26 14.24 3.59 5.36
C SER A 26 13.36 2.83 4.37
N LEU A 27 13.79 2.82 3.10
CA LEU A 27 13.09 2.07 2.07
C LEU A 27 12.93 0.58 2.44
N HIS A 28 13.95 -0.02 3.04
CA HIS A 28 13.94 -1.43 3.45
C HIS A 28 12.93 -1.69 4.58
N GLU A 29 12.85 -0.81 5.58
CA GLU A 29 11.87 -0.91 6.66
C GLU A 29 10.44 -0.74 6.14
N ALA A 30 10.22 0.23 5.24
CA ALA A 30 8.92 0.43 4.61
C ALA A 30 8.48 -0.81 3.79
N TYR A 31 9.40 -1.44 3.05
CA TYR A 31 9.12 -2.71 2.37
C TYR A 31 8.78 -3.83 3.34
N ALA A 32 9.55 -3.98 4.42
CA ALA A 32 9.31 -5.00 5.42
C ALA A 32 7.92 -4.83 6.06
N ILE A 33 7.56 -3.60 6.46
CA ILE A 33 6.26 -3.26 7.02
C ILE A 33 5.13 -3.59 6.05
N CYS A 34 5.21 -3.15 4.80
CA CYS A 34 4.21 -3.48 3.79
C CYS A 34 4.06 -4.99 3.56
N SER A 35 5.13 -5.78 3.73
CA SER A 35 5.10 -7.23 3.54
C SER A 35 4.51 -8.00 4.74
N VAL A 36 4.65 -7.50 5.97
CA VAL A 36 4.25 -8.24 7.18
C VAL A 36 3.00 -7.68 7.85
N ALA A 37 2.81 -6.37 7.77
CA ALA A 37 1.74 -5.62 8.42
C ALA A 37 0.85 -4.89 7.40
N GLY A 38 1.21 -4.87 6.13
CA GLY A 38 0.39 -4.32 5.05
C GLY A 38 -0.78 -5.23 4.70
N ASP A 39 -1.96 -4.62 4.58
CA ASP A 39 -3.20 -5.27 4.14
C ASP A 39 -3.63 -4.67 2.80
N LEU A 40 -3.47 -5.46 1.73
CA LEU A 40 -3.79 -5.08 0.36
C LEU A 40 -5.19 -5.57 -0.01
N LYS A 41 -6.07 -4.65 -0.39
CA LYS A 41 -7.48 -4.95 -0.70
C LYS A 41 -7.85 -4.46 -2.08
N ILE A 42 -8.62 -5.29 -2.79
CA ILE A 42 -9.35 -4.89 -3.98
C ILE A 42 -10.63 -4.22 -3.47
N SER A 43 -10.68 -2.90 -3.55
CA SER A 43 -11.78 -2.09 -3.03
C SER A 43 -13.00 -2.12 -3.96
N GLU A 44 -12.76 -2.13 -5.28
CA GLU A 44 -13.82 -2.13 -6.29
C GLU A 44 -13.44 -3.04 -7.46
N ILE A 45 -14.32 -4.02 -7.74
CA ILE A 45 -14.25 -4.97 -8.86
C ILE A 45 -15.35 -4.71 -9.90
N VAL A 46 -16.39 -3.96 -9.52
CA VAL A 46 -17.59 -3.78 -10.35
C VAL A 46 -17.44 -2.68 -11.40
N ASP A 47 -16.46 -1.77 -11.25
CA ASP A 47 -16.22 -0.66 -12.18
C ASP A 47 -15.33 -1.07 -13.37
N VAL A 48 -15.61 -2.23 -13.98
CA VAL A 48 -14.84 -2.68 -15.15
C VAL A 48 -14.90 -1.62 -16.26
N PRO A 49 -13.76 -1.20 -16.83
CA PRO A 49 -12.43 -1.83 -16.76
C PRO A 49 -11.53 -1.38 -15.60
N ASN A 50 -11.94 -0.43 -14.78
CA ASN A 50 -11.14 0.14 -13.71
C ASN A 50 -11.24 -0.65 -12.40
N TRP A 51 -10.09 -1.10 -11.93
CA TRP A 51 -9.91 -1.69 -10.61
C TRP A 51 -9.47 -0.63 -9.61
N VAL A 52 -9.99 -0.72 -8.39
CA VAL A 52 -9.48 0.07 -7.27
C VAL A 52 -8.82 -0.88 -6.29
N VAL A 53 -7.53 -0.66 -6.03
CA VAL A 53 -6.74 -1.42 -5.07
C VAL A 53 -6.16 -0.46 -4.04
N SER A 54 -6.17 -0.84 -2.78
CA SER A 54 -5.70 -0.01 -1.67
C SER A 54 -4.81 -0.84 -0.74
N MET A 55 -3.76 -0.21 -0.22
CA MET A 55 -2.90 -0.77 0.82
C MET A 55 -3.18 -0.02 2.13
N THR A 56 -3.30 -0.74 3.23
CA THR A 56 -3.46 -0.17 4.57
C THR A 56 -2.43 -0.76 5.52
N VAL A 57 -1.95 0.05 6.47
CA VAL A 57 -1.00 -0.38 7.50
C VAL A 57 -1.54 0.10 8.86
N PRO A 58 -1.53 -0.75 9.91
CA PRO A 58 -2.00 -0.33 11.23
C PRO A 58 -1.14 0.80 11.79
N ARG A 59 -1.75 1.95 12.09
CA ARG A 59 -1.02 3.09 12.70
C ARG A 59 -0.39 2.77 14.05
N GLY A 60 -0.88 1.75 14.75
CA GLY A 60 -0.36 1.30 16.03
C GLY A 60 1.09 0.81 15.98
N ILE A 61 1.65 0.55 14.79
CA ILE A 61 3.07 0.17 14.66
C ILE A 61 4.04 1.35 14.83
N PHE A 62 3.54 2.59 14.75
CA PHE A 62 4.35 3.81 14.86
C PHE A 62 4.28 4.44 16.25
N VAL A 63 3.66 3.78 17.23
CA VAL A 63 3.61 4.29 18.60
C VAL A 63 4.98 4.18 19.24
N SER A 64 5.57 5.34 19.55
CA SER A 64 6.70 5.52 20.46
C SER A 64 6.23 6.30 21.68
#